data_AF-A0A1J3EKG2-F1
#
_entry.id   AF-A0A1J3EKG2-F1
#
_cell.length_a   1.000
_cell.length_b   1.000
_cell.length_c   1.000
_cell.angle_alpha   90.00
_cell.angle_beta   90.00
_cell.angle_gamma   90.00
#
_symmetry.space_group_name_H-M   'P 1'
#
loop_
_entity.id
_entity.type
_entity.pdbx_description
1 polymer ?
#
loop_
_entity_poly.entity_id
_entity_poly.type
_entity_poly.pdbx_seq_one_letter_code
_entity_poly.pdbx_strand_id
1 'polypeptide(L)'
;KWLQSIEPDSHLVLESVISLLPMEKSSVSCSFLLQLLKMTNVVNVSHSSKMELAVKAGNQLDKATVSELLIPLPDESGMLYDVDVVTMMVKQFVSQIRPTRTRTQHRRSRSEENINLEE
;
A
#
# COMPACT_ATOMS: atom_id res chain seq x y z
N LYS A 1 -0.08 27.01 -7.14
CA LYS A 1 0.26 28.15 -6.24
C LYS A 1 -0.30 27.96 -4.81
N TRP A 2 -0.37 26.72 -4.30
CA TRP A 2 -0.85 26.40 -2.94
C TRP A 2 0.25 25.82 -2.03
N LEU A 3 1.42 25.51 -2.59
CA LEU A 3 2.50 24.80 -1.90
C LEU A 3 3.44 25.72 -1.10
N GLN A 4 3.30 27.05 -1.20
CA GLN A 4 4.20 28.02 -0.56
C GLN A 4 3.77 28.44 0.85
N SER A 5 2.59 28.01 1.32
CA SER A 5 2.06 28.33 2.66
C SER A 5 1.76 27.04 3.43
N ILE A 6 2.72 26.12 3.44
CA ILE A 6 2.62 24.90 4.23
C ILE A 6 3.09 25.28 5.65
N GLU A 7 2.15 25.26 6.61
CA GLU A 7 2.43 25.53 8.03
C GLU A 7 3.54 24.61 8.56
N PRO A 8 4.35 25.06 9.56
CA PRO A 8 5.43 24.27 10.13
C PRO A 8 4.99 22.88 10.62
N ASP A 9 3.72 22.72 11.01
CA ASP A 9 3.16 21.47 11.57
C ASP A 9 2.29 20.67 10.60
N SER A 10 2.23 21.06 9.33
CA SER A 10 1.48 20.35 8.28
C SER A 10 1.87 18.87 8.13
N HIS A 11 3.14 18.54 8.33
CA HIS A 11 3.63 17.16 8.30
C HIS A 11 3.02 16.33 9.43
N LEU A 12 2.88 16.89 10.64
CA LEU A 12 2.25 16.22 11.79
C LEU A 12 0.77 15.93 11.53
N VAL A 13 0.06 16.88 10.90
CA VAL A 13 -1.34 16.68 10.52
C VAL A 13 -1.46 15.53 9.52
N LEU A 14 -0.60 15.50 8.49
CA LEU A 14 -0.61 14.42 7.50
C LEU A 14 -0.27 13.06 8.12
N GLU A 15 0.70 12.99 9.03
CA GLU A 15 1.03 11.77 9.77
C GLU A 15 -0.12 11.29 10.65
N SER A 16 -0.78 12.23 11.34
CA SER A 16 -1.96 11.92 12.14
C SER A 16 -3.11 11.41 11.26
N VAL A 17 -3.35 12.03 10.09
CA VAL A 17 -4.37 11.55 9.15
C VAL A 17 -4.03 10.13 8.68
N ILE A 18 -2.78 9.87 8.29
CA ILE A 18 -2.33 8.55 7.82
C ILE A 18 -2.56 7.49 8.90
N SER A 19 -2.18 7.77 10.15
CA SER A 19 -2.32 6.81 11.26
C SER A 19 -3.78 6.53 11.65
N LEU A 20 -4.71 7.44 11.34
CA LEU A 20 -6.15 7.24 11.53
C LEU A 20 -6.82 6.50 10.37
N LEU A 21 -6.12 6.27 9.24
CA LEU A 21 -6.72 5.57 8.11
C LEU A 21 -6.94 4.08 8.45
N PRO A 22 -8.15 3.55 8.19
CA PRO A 22 -8.45 2.14 8.41
C PRO A 22 -7.53 1.22 7.59
N MET A 23 -7.30 0.01 8.09
CA MET A 23 -6.45 -1.00 7.43
C MET A 23 -7.24 -1.85 6.44
N GLU A 24 -8.56 -1.88 6.60
CA GLU A 24 -9.49 -2.62 5.76
C GLU A 24 -9.49 -2.07 4.33
N LYS A 25 -9.43 -3.00 3.36
CA LYS A 25 -9.49 -2.64 1.95
C LYS A 25 -10.80 -1.93 1.63
N SER A 26 -10.73 -0.90 0.79
CA SER A 26 -11.89 -0.15 0.29
C SER A 26 -12.61 0.75 1.30
N SER A 27 -12.13 0.86 2.55
CA SER A 27 -12.69 1.82 3.52
C SER A 27 -12.36 3.28 3.17
N VAL A 28 -11.33 3.49 2.36
CA VAL A 28 -10.91 4.80 1.83
C VAL A 28 -10.72 4.65 0.33
N SER A 29 -11.13 5.65 -0.46
CA SER A 29 -11.01 5.58 -1.92
C SER A 29 -9.56 5.61 -2.40
N CYS A 30 -9.26 4.94 -3.52
CA CYS A 30 -7.91 4.91 -4.08
C CYS A 30 -7.44 6.32 -4.48
N SER A 31 -8.34 7.09 -5.09
CA SER A 31 -8.11 8.50 -5.42
C SER A 31 -7.72 9.35 -4.22
N PHE A 32 -8.38 9.18 -3.06
CA PHE A 32 -8.02 9.91 -1.85
C PHE A 32 -6.61 9.53 -1.37
N LEU A 33 -6.27 8.24 -1.33
CA LEU A 33 -4.94 7.79 -0.92
C LEU A 33 -3.85 8.34 -1.85
N LEU A 34 -4.09 8.35 -3.16
CA LEU A 34 -3.15 8.89 -4.15
C LEU A 34 -3.01 10.40 -4.04
N GLN A 35 -4.10 11.14 -3.82
CA GLN A 35 -4.04 12.58 -3.55
C GLN A 35 -3.26 12.89 -2.27
N LEU A 36 -3.49 12.12 -1.19
CA LEU A 36 -2.75 12.24 0.06
C LEU A 36 -1.26 11.94 -0.14
N LEU A 37 -0.93 10.94 -0.97
CA LEU A 37 0.45 10.59 -1.30
C LEU A 37 1.16 11.69 -2.08
N LYS A 38 0.44 12.40 -2.97
CA LYS A 38 0.99 13.58 -3.66
C LYS A 38 1.31 14.71 -2.68
N MET A 39 0.47 14.92 -1.66
CA MET A 39 0.72 15.92 -0.61
C MET A 39 1.94 15.52 0.24
N THR A 40 2.03 14.26 0.65
CA THR A 40 3.14 13.77 1.48
C THR A 40 4.47 13.71 0.73
N ASN A 41 4.47 13.77 -0.60
CA ASN A 41 5.71 13.84 -1.37
C ASN A 41 6.28 15.26 -1.47
N VAL A 42 5.46 16.28 -1.21
CA VAL A 42 5.89 17.68 -1.21
C VAL A 42 6.17 18.18 0.22
N VAL A 43 5.54 17.54 1.23
CA VAL A 43 5.75 17.81 2.65
C VAL A 43 6.75 16.81 3.23
N ASN A 44 7.59 17.23 4.16
CA ASN A 44 8.59 16.36 4.81
C ASN A 44 7.96 15.41 5.85
N VAL A 45 7.08 14.51 5.39
CA VAL A 45 6.47 13.43 6.19
C VAL A 45 7.47 12.30 6.36
N SER A 46 7.42 11.57 7.49
CA SER A 46 8.32 10.42 7.69
C SER A 46 8.19 9.38 6.58
N HIS A 47 9.32 8.76 6.26
CA HIS A 47 9.37 7.70 5.25
C HIS A 47 8.41 6.55 5.59
N SER A 48 8.29 6.18 6.88
CA SER A 48 7.35 5.15 7.35
C SER A 48 5.90 5.46 6.99
N SER A 49 5.42 6.68 7.27
CA SER A 49 4.03 7.06 6.98
C SER A 49 3.77 7.10 5.48
N LYS A 50 4.74 7.58 4.68
CA LYS A 50 4.64 7.53 3.21
C LYS A 50 4.54 6.09 2.69
N MET A 51 5.35 5.17 3.24
CA MET A 51 5.33 3.75 2.86
C MET A 51 4.02 3.07 3.24
N GLU A 52 3.50 3.34 4.43
CA GLU A 52 2.20 2.82 4.87
C GLU A 52 1.08 3.25 3.91
N LEU A 53 1.05 4.54 3.55
CA LEU A 53 0.08 5.09 2.62
C LEU A 53 0.19 4.45 1.22
N ALA A 54 1.41 4.26 0.72
CA ALA A 54 1.63 3.59 -0.57
C ALA A 54 1.21 2.12 -0.56
N VAL A 55 1.42 1.40 0.56
CA VAL A 55 0.92 0.02 0.71
C VAL A 55 -0.61 -0.01 0.66
N LYS A 56 -1.28 0.91 1.37
CA LYS A 56 -2.75 1.03 1.31
C LYS A 56 -3.25 1.34 -0.10
N ALA A 57 -2.58 2.24 -0.83
CA ALA A 57 -2.92 2.55 -2.22
C ALA A 57 -2.69 1.34 -3.15
N GLY A 58 -1.57 0.63 -2.99
CA GLY A 58 -1.25 -0.59 -3.74
C GLY A 58 -2.25 -1.74 -3.51
N ASN A 59 -2.99 -1.74 -2.40
CA ASN A 59 -4.06 -2.72 -2.12
C ASN A 59 -5.31 -2.57 -3.01
N GLN A 60 -5.44 -1.43 -3.70
CA GLN A 60 -6.60 -1.12 -4.55
C GLN A 60 -6.20 -0.36 -5.81
N LEU A 61 -5.01 -0.69 -6.34
CA LEU A 61 -4.43 -0.04 -7.51
C LEU A 61 -5.25 -0.27 -8.79
N ASP A 62 -6.07 -1.33 -8.83
CA ASP A 62 -7.06 -1.60 -9.88
C ASP A 62 -8.12 -0.50 -10.04
N LYS A 63 -8.29 0.35 -9.02
CA LYS A 63 -9.24 1.48 -9.02
C LYS A 63 -8.58 2.81 -9.38
N ALA A 64 -7.28 2.84 -9.67
CA ALA A 64 -6.53 4.05 -9.96
C ALA A 64 -6.48 4.36 -11.46
N THR A 65 -6.53 5.64 -11.82
CA THR A 65 -6.20 6.09 -13.17
C THR A 65 -4.69 6.33 -13.33
N VAL A 66 -4.16 6.21 -14.54
CA VAL A 66 -2.73 6.48 -14.83
C VAL A 66 -2.32 7.90 -14.41
N SER A 67 -3.21 8.88 -14.61
CA SER A 67 -3.00 10.28 -14.19
C SER A 67 -2.85 10.44 -12.67
N GLU A 68 -3.51 9.60 -11.88
CA GLU A 68 -3.39 9.65 -10.42
C GLU A 68 -2.07 9.05 -9.92
N LEU A 69 -1.44 8.16 -10.69
CA LEU A 69 -0.13 7.57 -10.40
C LEU A 69 1.04 8.53 -10.67
N LEU A 70 0.79 9.66 -11.30
CA LEU A 70 1.78 10.72 -11.47
C LEU A 70 2.00 11.46 -10.14
N ILE A 71 2.87 10.89 -9.29
CA ILE A 71 3.26 11.45 -7.99
C ILE A 71 4.45 12.39 -8.21
N PRO A 72 4.30 13.72 -8.04
CA PRO A 72 5.37 14.67 -8.33
C PRO A 72 6.46 14.58 -7.26
N LEU A 73 7.72 14.67 -7.66
CA LEU A 73 8.84 14.90 -6.75
C LEU A 73 8.93 16.39 -6.39
N PRO A 74 9.45 16.74 -5.20
CA PRO A 74 9.77 18.10 -4.84
C PRO A 74 11.03 18.53 -5.63
N ASP A 75 10.84 18.88 -6.89
CA ASP A 75 11.86 19.36 -7.80
C ASP A 75 11.45 20.71 -8.39
N GLU A 76 12.44 21.58 -8.63
CA GLU A 76 12.23 22.95 -9.12
C GLU A 76 11.63 22.99 -10.53
N SER A 77 11.81 21.93 -11.34
CA SER A 77 11.23 21.86 -12.69
C SER A 77 9.76 21.44 -12.70
N GLY A 78 9.29 20.77 -11.63
CA GLY A 78 7.93 20.20 -11.54
C GLY A 78 7.66 19.05 -12.54
N MET A 79 8.68 18.57 -13.25
CA MET A 79 8.54 17.55 -14.30
C MET A 79 8.96 16.14 -13.85
N LEU A 80 9.52 16.01 -12.65
CA LEU A 80 9.98 14.73 -12.12
C LEU A 80 8.88 14.03 -11.32
N TYR A 81 8.76 12.71 -11.51
CA TYR A 81 7.81 11.85 -10.81
C TYR A 81 8.53 10.80 -9.97
N ASP A 82 7.94 10.47 -8.83
CA ASP A 82 8.45 9.47 -7.89
C ASP A 82 8.11 8.06 -8.40
N VAL A 83 9.04 7.50 -9.18
CA VAL A 83 8.88 6.15 -9.74
C VAL A 83 9.04 5.08 -8.65
N ASP A 84 9.76 5.36 -7.58
CA ASP A 84 10.01 4.40 -6.50
C ASP A 84 8.73 4.11 -5.73
N VAL A 85 7.95 5.16 -5.39
CA VAL A 85 6.66 4.99 -4.72
C VAL A 85 5.66 4.25 -5.61
N VAL A 86 5.64 4.54 -6.92
CA VAL A 86 4.78 3.85 -7.88
C VAL A 86 5.19 2.38 -8.02
N THR A 87 6.48 2.11 -8.10
CA THR A 87 7.03 0.75 -8.16
C THR A 87 6.64 -0.06 -6.92
N MET A 88 6.68 0.56 -5.74
CA MET A 88 6.21 -0.08 -4.51
C MET A 88 4.71 -0.40 -4.57
N MET A 89 3.86 0.54 -4.99
CA MET A 89 2.42 0.30 -5.12
C MET A 89 2.14 -0.88 -6.06
N VAL A 90 2.83 -0.94 -7.20
CA VAL A 90 2.72 -2.04 -8.17
C VAL A 90 3.20 -3.37 -7.57
N LYS A 91 4.33 -3.39 -6.86
CA LYS A 91 4.82 -4.58 -6.17
C LYS A 91 3.81 -5.09 -5.15
N GLN A 92 3.20 -4.19 -4.39
CA GLN A 92 2.15 -4.54 -3.43
C GLN A 92 0.90 -5.07 -4.12
N PHE A 93 0.45 -4.45 -5.20
CA PHE A 93 -0.69 -4.93 -5.98
C PHE A 93 -0.45 -6.37 -6.51
N VAL A 94 0.73 -6.61 -7.10
CA VAL A 94 1.10 -7.92 -7.64
C VAL A 94 1.26 -8.99 -6.55
N SER A 95 1.75 -8.62 -5.35
CA SER A 95 1.94 -9.57 -4.25
C SER A 95 0.62 -10.20 -3.78
N GLN A 96 -0.49 -9.48 -3.91
CA GLN A 96 -1.83 -9.94 -3.55
C GLN A 96 -2.47 -10.86 -4.60
N ILE A 97 -2.06 -10.74 -5.86
CA ILE A 97 -2.57 -11.55 -6.98
C ILE A 97 -1.91 -12.93 -6.99
N ARG A 98 -0.65 -13.01 -6.54
CA ARG A 98 0.03 -14.29 -6.40
C ARG A 98 -0.67 -15.07 -5.29
N PRO A 99 -1.20 -16.28 -5.56
CA PRO A 99 -1.66 -17.12 -4.48
C PRO A 99 -0.46 -17.36 -3.57
N THR A 100 -0.49 -16.80 -2.37
CA THR A 100 0.33 -17.32 -1.29
C THR A 100 -0.03 -18.80 -1.25
N ARG A 101 0.93 -19.66 -1.60
CA ARG A 101 0.78 -21.10 -1.38
C ARG A 101 0.65 -21.24 0.12
N THR A 102 -0.57 -21.12 0.64
CA THR A 102 -0.93 -21.60 1.95
C THR A 102 -0.54 -23.06 1.88
N ARG A 103 0.58 -23.41 2.52
CA ARG A 103 0.88 -24.79 2.86
C ARG A 103 -0.24 -25.18 3.81
N THR A 104 -1.39 -25.57 3.26
CA THR A 104 -2.31 -26.45 3.95
C THR A 104 -1.47 -27.66 4.23
N GLN A 105 -0.98 -27.69 5.46
CA GLN A 105 -0.31 -28.82 6.04
C GLN A 105 -1.35 -29.94 5.94
N HIS A 106 -1.25 -30.74 4.89
CA HIS A 106 -1.95 -31.99 4.73
C HIS A 106 -1.43 -32.84 5.89
N ARG A 107 -2.00 -32.63 7.08
CA ARG A 107 -1.91 -33.55 8.21
C ARG A 107 -2.47 -34.84 7.63
N ARG A 108 -1.56 -35.73 7.24
CA ARG A 108 -1.88 -37.14 7.03
C ARG A 108 -2.63 -37.56 8.29
N SER A 109 -3.92 -37.82 8.15
CA SER A 109 -4.69 -38.57 9.13
C SER A 109 -4.01 -39.93 9.24
N ARG A 110 -3.19 -40.10 10.27
CA ARG A 110 -2.87 -41.42 10.81
C ARG A 110 -4.06 -41.79 11.69
N SER A 111 -5.06 -42.40 11.08
CA SER A 111 -6.10 -43.13 11.79
C SER A 111 -6.36 -44.40 11.01
N GLU A 112 -5.93 -45.50 11.60
CA GLU A 112 -6.51 -46.84 11.56
C GLU A 112 -6.71 -47.51 10.20
N GLU A 113 -5.79 -48.43 9.89
CA GLU A 113 -6.19 -49.68 9.24
C GLU A 113 -5.36 -50.82 9.86
N ASN A 114 -5.78 -51.25 11.05
CA ASN A 114 -5.57 -52.63 11.48
C ASN A 114 -6.66 -53.44 10.78
N ILE A 115 -6.28 -54.33 9.87
CA ILE A 115 -7.10 -55.51 9.57
C ILE A 115 -6.17 -56.71 9.65
N ASN A 116 -6.37 -57.44 10.75
CA ASN A 116 -5.89 -58.78 11.00
C ASN A 116 -6.37 -59.70 9.87
N LEU A 117 -5.48 -60.49 9.26
CA LEU A 117 -5.84 -61.71 8.53
C LEU A 117 -4.75 -62.75 8.82
N GLU A 118 -5.16 -63.72 9.62
CA GLU A 118 -4.50 -64.97 9.96
C GLU A 118 -4.29 -65.81 8.69
N GLU A 119 -3.10 -66.40 8.53
CA GLU A 119 -2.88 -67.85 8.34
C GLU A 119 -1.41 -68.22 8.57
#